data_AF-A0AAP0N6T3-F1
#
_entry.id   AF-A0AAP0N6T3-F1
#
_cell.length_a   1.000
_cell.length_b   1.000
_cell.length_c   1.000
_cell.angle_alpha   90.00
_cell.angle_beta   90.00
_cell.angle_gamma   90.00
#
_symmetry.space_group_name_H-M   'P 1'
#
loop_
_entity.id
_entity.type
_entity.pdbx_description
1 polymer ?
#
loop_
_entity_poly.entity_id
_entity_poly.type
_entity_poly.pdbx_seq_one_letter_code
_entity_poly.pdbx_strand_id
1 'polypeptide(L)'
;MPDTHTLVNEFVIKLKKRKIEGSQATARQTAELLRSVISQQRIPYTNQAGALIDAINAVGEQLISANHVELAVGNIVRRVLHIIREEDLSLATAAIAGLNLSGVSDDEDDDERDHPVLSAAAVAAAARSTLRPPSLQTLLEDMPDPAAVPQTSSSGGDSDGKSKSADKSSRSRKLKHDVIEAVNELIQDIATCHEQIAEQAVEHIHQKKQYHGVAEDMSRKLQRM
;
A
#
# COMPACT_ATOMS: atom_id res chain seq x y z
N MET A 1 20.21 -2.56 -18.43
CA MET A 1 19.43 -3.16 -17.34
C MET A 1 18.61 -4.30 -17.93
N PRO A 2 18.57 -5.49 -17.31
CA PRO A 2 17.74 -6.59 -17.78
C PRO A 2 16.27 -6.18 -17.78
N ASP A 3 15.52 -6.68 -18.77
CA ASP A 3 14.09 -6.48 -18.91
C ASP A 3 13.33 -7.00 -17.67
N THR A 4 12.28 -6.30 -17.21
CA THR A 4 11.49 -6.70 -16.02
C THR A 4 11.00 -8.12 -16.12
N HIS A 5 10.53 -8.50 -17.31
CA HIS A 5 10.03 -9.84 -17.59
C HIS A 5 11.13 -10.90 -17.43
N THR A 6 12.39 -10.56 -17.75
CA THR A 6 13.53 -11.47 -17.53
C THR A 6 13.78 -11.67 -16.04
N LEU A 7 13.75 -10.59 -15.25
CA LEU A 7 13.92 -10.66 -13.79
C LEU A 7 12.83 -11.48 -13.11
N VAL A 8 11.57 -11.29 -13.51
CA VAL A 8 10.43 -12.07 -13.01
C VAL A 8 10.61 -13.55 -13.32
N ASN A 9 10.95 -13.89 -14.57
CA ASN A 9 11.15 -15.29 -14.97
C ASN A 9 12.32 -15.95 -14.23
N GLU A 10 13.43 -15.23 -14.05
CA GLU A 10 14.56 -15.72 -13.27
C GLU A 10 14.15 -16.03 -11.82
N PHE A 11 13.38 -15.13 -11.20
CA PHE A 11 12.88 -15.32 -9.84
C PHE A 11 11.89 -16.49 -9.74
N VAL A 12 10.98 -16.64 -10.70
CA VAL A 12 10.07 -17.81 -10.81
C VAL A 12 10.86 -19.11 -10.89
N ILE A 13 11.93 -19.16 -11.68
CA ILE A 13 12.80 -20.34 -11.77
C ILE A 13 13.49 -20.61 -10.44
N LYS A 14 13.94 -19.58 -9.73
CA LYS A 14 14.54 -19.73 -8.38
C LYS A 14 13.53 -20.27 -7.36
N LEU A 15 12.28 -19.81 -7.38
CA LEU A 15 11.21 -20.31 -6.52
C LEU A 15 10.87 -21.77 -6.82
N LYS A 16 10.67 -22.12 -8.10
CA LYS A 16 10.37 -23.51 -8.53
C LYS A 16 11.48 -24.50 -8.17
N LYS A 17 12.74 -24.06 -8.28
CA LYS A 17 13.91 -24.88 -7.97
C LYS A 17 14.32 -24.86 -6.50
N ARG A 18 13.54 -24.19 -5.62
CA ARG A 18 13.86 -24.01 -4.19
C ARG A 18 15.27 -23.48 -3.95
N LYS A 19 15.72 -22.56 -4.81
CA LYS A 19 17.01 -21.87 -4.63
C LYS A 19 16.94 -20.74 -3.59
N ILE A 20 15.73 -20.33 -3.28
CA ILE A 20 15.43 -19.31 -2.28
C ILE A 20 14.47 -20.00 -1.32
N GLU A 21 14.89 -20.14 -0.07
CA GLU A 21 14.13 -20.73 1.01
C GLU A 21 14.16 -19.78 2.20
N GLY A 22 13.14 -19.89 3.05
CA GLY A 22 12.99 -19.05 4.24
C GLY A 22 12.17 -17.79 3.96
N SER A 23 11.34 -17.44 4.94
CA SER A 23 10.39 -16.34 4.83
C SER A 23 11.07 -14.99 4.62
N GLN A 24 12.18 -14.73 5.31
CA GLN A 24 12.89 -13.44 5.25
C GLN A 24 13.54 -13.20 3.88
N ALA A 25 14.34 -14.16 3.39
CA ALA A 25 15.01 -14.05 2.09
C ALA A 25 14.00 -13.97 0.93
N THR A 26 12.93 -14.76 1.00
CA THR A 26 11.84 -14.76 0.03
C THR A 26 11.08 -13.44 0.03
N ALA A 27 10.71 -12.93 1.22
CA ALA A 27 10.03 -11.65 1.36
C ALA A 27 10.85 -10.50 0.78
N ARG A 28 12.14 -10.42 1.16
CA ARG A 28 13.05 -9.36 0.72
C ARG A 28 13.21 -9.36 -0.81
N GLN A 29 13.54 -10.51 -1.41
CA GLN A 29 13.73 -10.58 -2.87
C GLN A 29 12.43 -10.32 -3.63
N THR A 30 11.28 -10.73 -3.08
CA THR A 30 9.96 -10.39 -3.65
C THR A 30 9.76 -8.87 -3.66
N ALA A 31 10.02 -8.18 -2.54
CA ALA A 31 9.87 -6.73 -2.46
C ALA A 31 10.83 -5.99 -3.41
N GLU A 32 12.10 -6.43 -3.51
CA GLU A 32 13.09 -5.85 -4.43
C GLU A 32 12.69 -6.02 -5.92
N LEU A 33 12.11 -7.19 -6.27
CA LEU A 33 11.57 -7.44 -7.61
C LEU A 33 10.37 -6.53 -7.90
N LEU A 34 9.38 -6.46 -6.99
CA LEU A 34 8.19 -5.63 -7.18
C LEU A 34 8.56 -4.14 -7.27
N ARG A 35 9.52 -3.65 -6.48
CA ARG A 35 10.06 -2.29 -6.62
C ARG A 35 10.62 -2.04 -8.02
N SER A 36 11.36 -3.02 -8.55
CA SER A 36 11.96 -2.94 -9.89
C SER A 36 10.89 -2.91 -10.99
N VAL A 37 9.80 -3.67 -10.82
CA VAL A 37 8.61 -3.64 -11.69
C VAL A 37 7.95 -2.27 -11.66
N ILE A 38 7.69 -1.70 -10.47
CA ILE A 38 7.07 -0.38 -10.31
C ILE A 38 7.91 0.72 -10.97
N SER A 39 9.23 0.68 -10.78
CA SER A 39 10.15 1.66 -11.35
C SER A 39 10.08 1.71 -12.88
N GLN A 40 10.03 0.53 -13.51
CA GLN A 40 10.03 0.34 -14.96
C GLN A 40 8.62 0.44 -15.59
N GLN A 41 7.56 0.31 -14.79
CA GLN A 41 6.19 0.39 -15.26
C GLN A 41 5.90 1.76 -15.89
N ARG A 42 5.32 1.74 -17.09
CA ARG A 42 4.78 2.96 -17.72
C ARG A 42 3.43 3.26 -17.10
N ILE A 43 3.33 4.43 -16.47
CA ILE A 43 2.10 4.88 -15.82
C ILE A 43 1.29 5.71 -16.83
N PRO A 44 0.07 5.27 -17.20
CA PRO A 44 -0.83 6.06 -18.03
C PRO A 44 -1.28 7.33 -17.30
N TYR A 45 -1.67 8.36 -18.05
CA TYR A 45 -2.16 9.62 -17.45
C TYR A 45 -3.50 9.47 -16.70
N THR A 46 -4.26 8.42 -17.02
CA THR A 46 -5.54 8.07 -16.42
C THR A 46 -5.42 6.76 -15.66
N ASN A 47 -5.97 6.70 -14.44
CA ASN A 47 -5.92 5.52 -13.57
C ASN A 47 -4.48 5.03 -13.26
N GLN A 48 -3.68 5.92 -12.65
CA GLN A 48 -2.26 5.70 -12.39
C GLN A 48 -2.03 4.55 -11.40
N ALA A 49 -2.77 4.54 -10.29
CA ALA A 49 -2.74 3.46 -9.31
C ALA A 49 -3.22 2.13 -9.89
N GLY A 50 -4.29 2.13 -10.70
CA GLY A 50 -4.79 0.91 -11.36
C GLY A 50 -3.73 0.23 -12.22
N ALA A 51 -2.98 1.00 -13.02
CA ALA A 51 -1.91 0.44 -13.83
C ALA A 51 -0.78 -0.22 -13.02
N LEU A 52 -0.46 0.33 -11.84
CA LEU A 52 0.50 -0.29 -10.91
C LEU A 52 -0.09 -1.54 -10.25
N ILE A 53 -1.35 -1.48 -9.82
CA ILE A 53 -2.07 -2.60 -9.21
C ILE A 53 -2.13 -3.79 -10.18
N ASP A 54 -2.48 -3.56 -11.44
CA ASP A 54 -2.58 -4.61 -12.45
C ASP A 54 -1.21 -5.25 -12.73
N ALA A 55 -0.17 -4.43 -12.84
CA ALA A 55 1.20 -4.92 -13.03
C ALA A 55 1.66 -5.79 -11.85
N ILE A 56 1.39 -5.38 -10.61
CA ILE A 56 1.76 -6.13 -9.40
C ILE A 56 0.93 -7.40 -9.25
N ASN A 57 -0.37 -7.38 -9.56
CA ASN A 57 -1.21 -8.57 -9.55
C ASN A 57 -0.72 -9.61 -10.56
N ALA A 58 -0.43 -9.19 -11.80
CA ALA A 58 0.05 -10.09 -12.85
C ALA A 58 1.37 -10.77 -12.48
N VAL A 59 2.31 -10.02 -11.88
CA VAL A 59 3.56 -10.61 -11.37
C VAL A 59 3.28 -11.50 -10.16
N GLY A 60 2.49 -11.02 -9.19
CA GLY A 60 2.16 -11.74 -7.97
C GLY A 60 1.52 -13.11 -8.22
N GLU A 61 0.57 -13.21 -9.15
CA GLU A 61 -0.03 -14.48 -9.57
C GLU A 61 1.00 -15.47 -10.12
N GLN A 62 1.95 -14.99 -10.92
CA GLN A 62 3.03 -15.83 -11.44
C GLN A 62 3.97 -16.33 -10.33
N LEU A 63 4.28 -15.49 -9.34
CA LEU A 63 5.14 -15.88 -8.23
C LEU A 63 4.46 -16.86 -7.27
N ILE A 64 3.19 -16.62 -6.93
CA ILE A 64 2.41 -17.47 -6.03
C ILE A 64 2.13 -18.84 -6.67
N SER A 65 1.82 -18.86 -7.97
CA SER A 65 1.62 -20.12 -8.70
C SER A 65 2.92 -20.93 -8.84
N ALA A 66 4.09 -20.28 -8.83
CA ALA A 66 5.39 -20.94 -8.85
C ALA A 66 5.70 -21.72 -7.57
N ASN A 67 5.26 -21.22 -6.40
CA ASN A 67 5.38 -21.91 -5.13
C ASN A 67 4.32 -21.43 -4.13
N HIS A 68 3.20 -22.16 -4.04
CA HIS A 68 2.07 -21.81 -3.16
C HIS A 68 2.34 -22.03 -1.66
N VAL A 69 3.41 -22.75 -1.30
CA VAL A 69 3.76 -23.06 0.10
C VAL A 69 4.48 -21.88 0.75
N GLU A 70 5.20 -21.07 -0.02
CA GLU A 70 5.93 -19.89 0.45
C GLU A 70 5.00 -18.67 0.61
N LEU A 71 4.26 -18.64 1.71
CA LEU A 71 3.26 -17.59 2.01
C LEU A 71 3.84 -16.17 2.05
N ALA A 72 5.15 -16.04 2.30
CA ALA A 72 5.86 -14.76 2.33
C ALA A 72 5.69 -13.97 1.02
N VAL A 73 5.71 -14.65 -0.13
CA VAL A 73 5.50 -14.02 -1.45
C VAL A 73 4.14 -13.33 -1.50
N GLY A 74 3.08 -14.06 -1.17
CA GLY A 74 1.71 -13.53 -1.20
C GLY A 74 1.50 -12.41 -0.17
N ASN A 75 2.12 -12.51 1.00
CA ASN A 75 2.04 -11.47 2.03
C ASN A 75 2.68 -10.16 1.55
N ILE A 76 3.85 -10.22 0.91
CA ILE A 76 4.52 -9.03 0.36
C ILE A 76 3.72 -8.44 -0.80
N VAL A 77 3.20 -9.26 -1.73
CA VAL A 77 2.34 -8.78 -2.82
C VAL A 77 1.14 -8.01 -2.28
N ARG A 78 0.42 -8.57 -1.29
CA ARG A 78 -0.73 -7.89 -0.67
C ARG A 78 -0.34 -6.58 0.03
N ARG A 79 0.81 -6.55 0.72
CA ARG A 79 1.32 -5.33 1.38
C ARG A 79 1.65 -4.24 0.36
N VAL A 80 2.32 -4.58 -0.74
CA VAL A 80 2.65 -3.62 -1.82
C VAL A 80 1.37 -3.08 -2.48
N LEU A 81 0.37 -3.92 -2.74
CA LEU A 81 -0.93 -3.48 -3.25
C LEU A 81 -1.62 -2.50 -2.29
N HIS A 82 -1.50 -2.72 -0.98
CA HIS A 82 -2.04 -1.80 0.01
C HIS A 82 -1.30 -0.46 -0.01
N ILE A 83 0.04 -0.47 -0.01
CA ILE A 83 0.87 0.74 -0.15
C ILE A 83 0.44 1.58 -1.35
N ILE A 84 0.25 0.96 -2.52
CA ILE A 84 -0.19 1.70 -3.73
C ILE A 84 -1.53 2.41 -3.51
N ARG A 85 -2.47 1.76 -2.82
CA ARG A 85 -3.79 2.33 -2.53
C ARG A 85 -3.69 3.45 -1.50
N GLU A 86 -2.88 3.27 -0.45
CA GLU A 86 -2.64 4.28 0.57
C GLU A 86 -2.01 5.54 -0.03
N GLU A 87 -0.99 5.41 -0.88
CA GLU A 87 -0.31 6.56 -1.48
C GLU A 87 -1.19 7.32 -2.49
N ASP A 88 -1.98 6.63 -3.31
CA ASP A 88 -2.89 7.31 -4.26
C ASP A 88 -3.98 8.10 -3.53
N LEU A 89 -4.48 7.53 -2.43
CA LEU A 89 -5.47 8.17 -1.56
C LEU A 89 -4.87 9.34 -0.77
N SER A 90 -3.64 9.18 -0.26
CA SER A 90 -2.87 10.26 0.36
C SER A 90 -2.69 11.44 -0.62
N LEU A 91 -2.29 11.15 -1.86
CA LEU A 91 -2.15 12.16 -2.92
C LEU A 91 -3.49 12.77 -3.35
N ALA A 92 -4.58 12.01 -3.36
CA ALA A 92 -5.91 12.56 -3.63
C ALA A 92 -6.36 13.50 -2.51
N THR A 93 -6.15 13.11 -1.26
CA THR A 93 -6.50 13.91 -0.07
C THR A 93 -5.67 15.20 -0.01
N ALA A 94 -4.36 15.12 -0.27
CA ALA A 94 -3.48 16.28 -0.32
C ALA A 94 -3.87 17.28 -1.42
N ALA A 95 -4.32 16.79 -2.59
CA ALA A 95 -4.81 17.65 -3.66
C ALA A 95 -6.08 18.41 -3.24
N ILE A 96 -7.00 17.76 -2.51
CA ILE A 96 -8.22 18.41 -2.00
C ILE A 96 -7.89 19.44 -0.91
N ALA A 97 -7.00 19.10 0.03
CA ALA A 97 -6.57 20.02 1.09
C ALA A 97 -5.90 21.28 0.53
N GLY A 98 -5.13 21.16 -0.56
CA GLY A 98 -4.53 22.30 -1.25
C GLY A 98 -5.54 23.26 -1.89
N LEU A 99 -6.69 22.75 -2.35
CA LEU A 99 -7.76 23.57 -2.96
C LEU A 99 -8.56 24.36 -1.91
N ASN A 100 -8.72 23.82 -0.69
CA ASN A 100 -9.41 24.51 0.41
C ASN A 100 -8.67 25.76 0.91
N LEU A 101 -7.34 25.83 0.79
CA LEU A 101 -6.56 27.03 1.17
C LEU A 101 -6.66 28.17 0.15
N SER A 102 -7.01 27.88 -1.11
CA SER A 102 -7.18 28.92 -2.15
C SER A 102 -8.59 29.54 -2.19
N GLY A 103 -9.56 28.97 -1.46
CA GLY A 103 -10.96 29.41 -1.45
C GLY A 103 -11.31 30.45 -0.38
N VAL A 104 -10.37 30.87 0.46
CA VAL A 104 -10.56 32.00 1.40
C VAL A 104 -10.12 33.28 0.69
N SER A 105 -10.85 33.67 -0.34
CA SER A 105 -10.81 35.03 -0.87
C SER A 105 -12.12 35.70 -0.50
N ASP A 106 -11.97 36.72 0.33
CA ASP A 106 -12.95 37.67 0.84
C ASP A 106 -13.75 38.28 -0.34
N ASP A 107 -15.01 37.91 -0.48
CA ASP A 107 -16.00 38.63 -1.29
C ASP A 107 -17.36 38.48 -0.61
N GLU A 108 -17.68 39.46 0.22
CA GLU A 108 -19.00 39.64 0.82
C GLU A 108 -19.90 40.27 -0.26
N ASP A 109 -20.68 39.46 -0.97
CA ASP A 109 -21.90 39.95 -1.63
C ASP A 109 -22.99 38.87 -1.66
N ASP A 110 -24.14 39.31 -1.16
CA ASP A 110 -25.42 38.65 -0.93
C ASP A 110 -26.06 38.15 -2.24
N ASP A 111 -26.38 36.85 -2.32
CA ASP A 111 -27.50 36.36 -3.12
C ASP A 111 -27.82 34.89 -2.78
N GLU A 112 -28.99 34.72 -2.16
CA GLU A 112 -29.62 33.46 -1.78
C GLU A 112 -29.87 32.56 -3.01
N ARG A 113 -29.00 31.57 -3.24
CA ARG A 113 -29.22 30.52 -4.23
C ARG A 113 -28.95 29.14 -3.64
N ASP A 114 -30.05 28.42 -3.38
CA ASP A 114 -30.11 26.98 -3.11
C ASP A 114 -29.48 26.17 -4.25
N HIS A 115 -28.17 25.98 -4.19
CA HIS A 115 -27.45 25.02 -5.01
C HIS A 115 -27.00 23.87 -4.12
N PRO A 116 -27.41 22.61 -4.37
CA PRO A 116 -26.86 21.46 -3.68
C PRO A 116 -25.48 21.18 -4.29
N VAL A 117 -24.52 22.06 -4.00
CA VAL A 117 -23.11 21.78 -4.20
C VAL A 117 -22.81 20.66 -3.22
N LEU A 118 -22.61 19.44 -3.73
CA LEU A 118 -22.17 18.32 -2.90
C LEU A 118 -20.99 18.80 -2.06
N SER A 119 -21.24 18.99 -0.76
CA SER A 119 -20.33 19.73 0.10
C SER A 119 -18.95 19.10 0.04
N ALA A 120 -17.89 19.90 0.10
CA ALA A 120 -16.53 19.39 0.28
C ALA A 120 -16.47 18.38 1.45
N ALA A 121 -17.36 18.52 2.44
CA ALA A 121 -17.57 17.55 3.52
C ALA A 121 -18.07 16.18 3.04
N ALA A 122 -18.96 16.10 2.04
CA ALA A 122 -19.48 14.85 1.48
C ALA A 122 -18.40 14.11 0.65
N VAL A 123 -17.60 14.84 -0.13
CA VAL A 123 -16.48 14.25 -0.88
C VAL A 123 -15.34 13.83 0.06
N ALA A 124 -15.05 14.62 1.09
CA ALA A 124 -14.12 14.25 2.15
C ALA A 124 -14.65 13.05 2.97
N ALA A 125 -15.95 12.97 3.23
CA ALA A 125 -16.57 11.82 3.89
C ALA A 125 -16.45 10.55 3.02
N ALA A 126 -16.66 10.65 1.70
CA ALA A 126 -16.44 9.55 0.76
C ALA A 126 -14.97 9.10 0.73
N ALA A 127 -14.01 10.02 0.73
CA ALA A 127 -12.59 9.70 0.85
C ALA A 127 -12.25 9.00 2.18
N ARG A 128 -12.85 9.44 3.29
CA ARG A 128 -12.72 8.78 4.61
C ARG A 128 -13.33 7.38 4.63
N SER A 129 -14.40 7.15 3.85
CA SER A 129 -15.01 5.83 3.68
C SER A 129 -14.02 4.83 3.08
N THR A 130 -13.20 5.25 2.12
CA THR A 130 -12.16 4.38 1.50
C THR A 130 -10.95 4.06 2.41
N LEU A 131 -10.72 4.85 3.47
CA LEU A 131 -9.72 4.58 4.51
C LEU A 131 -10.25 3.70 5.65
N ARG A 132 -11.56 3.48 5.72
CA ARG A 132 -12.18 2.72 6.79
C ARG A 132 -12.09 1.22 6.47
N PRO A 133 -11.73 0.35 7.43
CA PRO A 133 -11.79 -1.09 7.21
C PRO A 133 -13.20 -1.48 6.76
N PRO A 134 -13.35 -2.41 5.81
CA PRO A 134 -14.65 -2.78 5.25
C PRO A 134 -15.53 -3.30 6.38
N SER A 135 -16.40 -2.42 6.87
CA SER A 135 -17.45 -2.75 7.82
C SER A 135 -18.75 -2.85 7.05
N LEU A 136 -19.68 -3.66 7.56
CA LEU A 136 -21.02 -3.78 6.98
C LEU A 136 -21.68 -2.39 6.84
N GLN A 137 -21.43 -1.48 7.78
CA GLN A 137 -21.92 -0.10 7.75
C GLN A 137 -21.40 0.67 6.52
N THR A 138 -20.10 0.59 6.25
CA THR A 138 -19.45 1.30 5.14
C THR A 138 -19.95 0.79 3.78
N LEU A 139 -20.17 -0.53 3.65
CA LEU A 139 -20.67 -1.15 2.42
C LEU A 139 -22.17 -0.86 2.17
N LEU A 140 -22.95 -0.66 3.23
CA LEU A 140 -24.36 -0.26 3.10
C LEU A 140 -24.51 1.23 2.79
N GLU A 141 -23.61 2.08 3.28
CA GLU A 141 -23.58 3.52 2.97
C GLU A 141 -23.13 3.82 1.54
N ASP A 142 -22.32 2.93 0.91
CA ASP A 142 -21.85 3.07 -0.48
C ASP A 142 -22.81 2.48 -1.51
N MET A 143 -23.97 1.95 -1.09
CA MET A 143 -25.04 1.58 -2.03
C MET A 143 -25.61 2.86 -2.67
N PRO A 144 -25.49 3.05 -3.99
CA PRO A 144 -26.07 4.21 -4.64
C PRO A 144 -27.60 4.15 -4.51
N ASP A 145 -28.17 5.15 -3.83
CA ASP A 145 -29.61 5.34 -3.72
C ASP A 145 -30.20 5.51 -5.14
N PRO A 146 -31.14 4.65 -5.61
CA PRO A 146 -31.59 4.61 -7.00
C PRO A 146 -32.38 5.85 -7.46
N ALA A 147 -32.49 6.90 -6.65
CA ALA A 147 -33.30 8.09 -6.93
C ALA A 147 -32.51 9.33 -7.43
N ALA A 148 -31.17 9.30 -7.47
CA ALA A 148 -30.39 10.43 -7.98
C ALA A 148 -29.84 10.15 -9.38
N VAL A 149 -30.61 10.57 -10.39
CA VAL A 149 -30.19 10.63 -11.79
C VAL A 149 -28.93 11.53 -11.89
N PRO A 150 -27.80 11.08 -12.47
CA PRO A 150 -26.66 11.96 -12.72
C PRO A 150 -27.02 12.85 -13.90
N GLN A 151 -27.56 14.03 -13.62
CA GLN A 151 -27.64 15.12 -14.58
C GLN A 151 -26.22 15.62 -14.82
N THR A 152 -25.66 15.25 -15.97
CA THR A 152 -24.45 15.89 -16.50
C THR A 152 -24.80 17.31 -16.91
N SER A 153 -24.82 18.24 -15.95
CA SER A 153 -24.79 19.67 -16.24
C SER A 153 -23.39 20.01 -16.77
N SER A 154 -23.27 19.91 -18.09
CA SER A 154 -22.22 20.54 -18.89
C SER A 154 -22.31 22.06 -18.70
N SER A 155 -21.72 22.58 -17.62
CA SER A 155 -21.46 24.00 -17.50
C SER A 155 -20.18 24.32 -18.28
N GLY A 156 -20.37 24.95 -19.44
CA GLY A 156 -19.30 25.45 -20.30
C GLY A 156 -18.57 26.59 -19.64
N GLY A 157 -17.55 26.26 -18.86
CA GLY A 157 -16.49 27.19 -18.49
C GLY A 157 -15.34 27.05 -19.49
N ASP A 158 -15.29 27.93 -20.48
CA ASP A 158 -14.08 28.14 -21.27
C ASP A 158 -12.96 28.58 -20.31
N SER A 159 -11.98 27.71 -20.13
CA SER A 159 -10.74 28.03 -19.42
C SER A 159 -9.60 27.49 -20.26
N ASP A 160 -8.86 28.43 -20.85
CA ASP A 160 -7.80 28.23 -21.83
C ASP A 160 -6.91 27.01 -21.55
N GLY A 161 -6.95 26.08 -22.51
CA GLY A 161 -6.42 24.72 -22.41
C GLY A 161 -4.91 24.58 -22.60
N LYS A 162 -4.07 25.26 -21.79
CA LYS A 162 -2.60 25.08 -21.87
C LYS A 162 -1.94 24.39 -20.67
N SER A 163 -2.61 24.23 -19.52
CA SER A 163 -1.93 23.82 -18.26
C SER A 163 -2.23 22.39 -17.76
N LYS A 164 -3.35 21.76 -18.18
CA LYS A 164 -3.87 20.52 -17.53
C LYS A 164 -3.04 19.24 -17.74
N SER A 165 -2.12 19.17 -18.70
CA SER A 165 -1.31 17.97 -18.96
C SER A 165 -0.05 17.89 -18.09
N ALA A 166 0.50 19.03 -17.68
CA ALA A 166 1.68 19.10 -16.81
C ALA A 166 1.37 18.58 -15.39
N ASP A 167 0.19 18.95 -14.84
CA ASP A 167 -0.25 18.51 -13.52
C ASP A 167 -0.56 17.01 -13.43
N LYS A 168 -1.08 16.40 -14.49
CA LYS A 168 -1.34 14.94 -14.50
C LYS A 168 -0.04 14.14 -14.54
N SER A 169 0.94 14.62 -15.31
CA SER A 169 2.29 14.04 -15.39
C SER A 169 3.09 14.22 -14.08
N SER A 170 2.86 15.32 -13.36
CA SER A 170 3.47 15.52 -12.04
C SER A 170 2.86 14.57 -11.01
N ARG A 171 1.53 14.39 -11.00
CA ARG A 171 0.86 13.41 -10.13
C ARG A 171 1.35 11.97 -10.35
N SER A 172 1.49 11.54 -11.61
CA SER A 172 1.97 10.18 -11.91
C SER A 172 3.41 9.94 -11.45
N ARG A 173 4.24 10.98 -11.51
CA ARG A 173 5.63 10.90 -11.03
C ARG A 173 5.70 10.92 -9.51
N LYS A 174 4.87 11.74 -8.85
CA LYS A 174 4.75 11.78 -7.38
C LYS A 174 4.28 10.44 -6.85
N LEU A 175 3.14 9.91 -7.32
CA LEU A 175 2.64 8.60 -6.89
C LEU A 175 3.69 7.50 -7.05
N LYS A 176 4.38 7.46 -8.19
CA LYS A 176 5.43 6.46 -8.40
C LYS A 176 6.58 6.62 -7.42
N HIS A 177 6.98 7.86 -7.14
CA HIS A 177 8.05 8.16 -6.20
C HIS A 177 7.68 7.71 -4.79
N ASP A 178 6.52 8.16 -4.31
CA ASP A 178 6.00 7.89 -2.96
C ASP A 178 5.84 6.37 -2.74
N VAL A 179 5.29 5.66 -3.73
CA VAL A 179 5.19 4.19 -3.68
C VAL A 179 6.58 3.52 -3.64
N ILE A 180 7.55 3.99 -4.43
CA ILE A 180 8.91 3.41 -4.41
C ILE A 180 9.58 3.66 -3.07
N GLU A 181 9.39 4.82 -2.46
CA GLU A 181 9.90 5.16 -1.14
C GLU A 181 9.31 4.25 -0.06
N ALA A 182 7.98 4.14 0.00
CA ALA A 182 7.29 3.24 0.94
C ALA A 182 7.69 1.75 0.75
N VAL A 183 7.95 1.31 -0.49
CA VAL A 183 8.46 -0.05 -0.74
C VAL A 183 9.91 -0.20 -0.25
N ASN A 184 10.75 0.84 -0.33
CA ASN A 184 12.10 0.79 0.24
C ASN A 184 12.07 0.74 1.77
N GLU A 185 11.15 1.46 2.42
CA GLU A 185 10.91 1.33 3.86
C GLU A 185 10.52 -0.10 4.23
N LEU A 186 9.56 -0.70 3.50
CA LEU A 186 9.19 -2.11 3.68
C LEU A 186 10.39 -3.06 3.54
N ILE A 187 11.29 -2.83 2.57
CA ILE A 187 12.51 -3.63 2.41
C ILE A 187 13.43 -3.48 3.62
N GLN A 188 13.59 -2.25 4.13
CA GLN A 188 14.42 -1.97 5.29
C GLN A 188 13.84 -2.63 6.56
N ASP A 189 12.53 -2.55 6.76
CA ASP A 189 11.81 -3.19 7.88
C ASP A 189 12.00 -4.71 7.86
N ILE A 190 11.91 -5.34 6.69
CA ILE A 190 12.18 -6.78 6.54
C ILE A 190 13.63 -7.13 6.89
N ALA A 191 14.58 -6.21 6.67
CA ALA A 191 15.98 -6.44 6.97
C ALA A 191 16.31 -6.30 8.47
N THR A 192 15.63 -5.40 9.19
CA THR A 192 15.93 -5.07 10.59
C THR A 192 14.98 -5.71 11.61
N CYS A 193 13.93 -6.43 11.18
CA CYS A 193 12.92 -6.98 12.09
C CYS A 193 13.49 -7.88 13.20
N HIS A 194 14.55 -8.65 12.92
CA HIS A 194 15.18 -9.52 13.92
C HIS A 194 15.91 -8.74 15.01
N GLU A 195 16.49 -7.59 14.69
CA GLU A 195 17.14 -6.70 15.65
C GLU A 195 16.09 -6.10 16.59
N GLN A 196 14.99 -5.59 16.04
CA GLN A 196 13.87 -5.05 16.81
C GLN A 196 13.25 -6.09 17.76
N ILE A 197 13.08 -7.33 17.29
CA ILE A 197 12.58 -8.43 18.13
C ILE A 197 13.60 -8.78 19.23
N ALA A 198 14.89 -8.82 18.91
CA ALA A 198 15.94 -9.15 19.87
C ALA A 198 16.03 -8.10 20.99
N GLU A 199 15.92 -6.81 20.65
CA GLU A 199 15.88 -5.71 21.61
C GLU A 199 14.73 -5.87 22.61
N GLN A 200 13.51 -6.15 22.13
CA GLN A 200 12.33 -6.34 23.00
C GLN A 200 12.38 -7.65 23.78
N ALA A 201 13.01 -8.70 23.24
CA ALA A 201 13.06 -10.01 23.88
C ALA A 201 13.80 -9.98 25.23
N VAL A 202 14.77 -9.07 25.42
CA VAL A 202 15.52 -8.92 26.68
C VAL A 202 14.61 -8.57 27.86
N GLU A 203 13.52 -7.83 27.62
CA GLU A 203 12.56 -7.46 28.67
C GLU A 203 11.74 -8.65 29.17
N HIS A 204 11.57 -9.68 28.34
CA HIS A 204 10.69 -10.81 28.62
C HIS A 204 11.44 -12.12 28.92
N ILE A 205 12.65 -12.30 28.39
CA ILE A 205 13.48 -13.50 28.59
C ILE A 205 14.45 -13.28 29.76
N HIS A 206 14.05 -13.75 30.94
CA HIS A 206 14.87 -13.71 32.16
C HIS A 206 15.65 -15.03 32.35
N GLN A 207 16.94 -14.95 32.69
CA GLN A 207 17.90 -16.07 32.88
C GLN A 207 17.39 -17.26 33.73
N LYS A 208 16.40 -17.06 34.61
CA LYS A 208 15.95 -18.07 35.57
C LYS A 208 15.00 -19.14 35.00
N LYS A 209 14.49 -18.98 33.77
CA LYS A 209 13.55 -19.96 33.19
C LYS A 209 14.19 -21.23 32.61
N GLN A 210 15.53 -21.29 32.47
CA GLN A 210 16.17 -22.39 31.73
C GLN A 210 17.08 -23.31 32.55
N TYR A 211 17.39 -23.01 33.81
CA TYR A 211 18.29 -23.86 34.61
C TYR A 211 17.67 -24.48 35.86
N HIS A 212 16.45 -24.10 36.26
CA HIS A 212 15.87 -24.68 37.48
C HIS A 212 15.41 -26.13 37.28
N GLY A 213 14.79 -26.46 36.13
CA GLY A 213 14.33 -27.83 35.87
C GLY A 213 15.46 -28.84 35.73
N VAL A 214 16.57 -28.47 35.09
CA VAL A 214 17.70 -29.39 34.84
C VAL A 214 18.61 -29.52 36.07
N ALA A 215 18.80 -28.44 36.84
CA ALA A 215 19.61 -28.48 38.06
C ALA A 215 18.89 -29.20 39.21
N GLU A 216 17.57 -29.03 39.35
CA GLU A 216 16.81 -29.79 40.35
C GLU A 216 16.77 -31.30 40.04
N ASP A 217 16.63 -31.68 38.77
CA ASP A 217 16.56 -33.09 38.38
C ASP A 217 17.92 -33.79 38.54
N MET A 218 19.04 -33.09 38.28
CA MET A 218 20.39 -33.58 38.60
C MET A 218 20.62 -33.70 40.12
N SER A 219 20.21 -32.71 40.93
CA SER A 219 20.35 -32.78 42.39
C SER A 219 19.51 -33.90 43.02
N ARG A 220 18.26 -34.10 42.57
CA ARG A 220 17.40 -35.20 43.05
C ARG A 220 17.97 -36.58 42.72
N LYS A 221 18.69 -36.71 41.60
CA LYS A 221 19.32 -37.97 41.18
C LYS A 221 20.59 -38.28 41.98
N LEU A 222 21.35 -37.25 42.37
CA LEU A 222 22.52 -37.39 43.24
C LEU A 222 22.16 -37.70 44.71
N GLN A 223 21.01 -37.23 45.22
CA GLN A 223 20.55 -37.53 46.58
C GLN A 223 19.89 -38.91 46.75
N ARG A 224 19.67 -39.65 45.65
CA ARG A 224 19.13 -41.02 45.66
C ARG A 224 20.19 -42.10 45.43
N MET A 225 21.46 -41.71 45.28
CA MET A 225 22.63 -42.58 45.29
C MET A 225 23.31 -42.52 46.64
#